data_AF-A0ABC9AQX8-F1
#
_entry.id   AF-A0ABC9AQX8-F1
#
_cell.length_a   1.000
_cell.length_b   1.000
_cell.length_c   1.000
_cell.angle_alpha   90.00
_cell.angle_beta   90.00
_cell.angle_gamma   90.00
#
_symmetry.space_group_name_H-M   'P 1'
#
loop_
_entity.id
_entity.type
_entity.pdbx_description
1 polymer ?
#
loop_
_entity_poly.entity_id
_entity_poly.type
_entity_poly.pdbx_seq_one_letter_code
_entity_poly.pdbx_strand_id
1 'polypeptide(L)'
;MEAIVSEPTQGQDSKTATEAVAEVFPSSKFLQDVSLETSAPKKSAPSALCARVQELEEEVQAERQESAALRSQIEYQQNQLESLTSKIEKTKTTNQKQHQELDNLKQGEETNSLCHLLSVNKE
;
A
#
# COMPACT_ATOMS: atom_id res chain seq x y z
N MET A 1 -5.52 73.02 41.53
CA MET A 1 -4.38 72.23 42.02
C MET A 1 -4.92 71.55 43.28
N GLU A 2 -5.08 70.24 43.42
CA GLU A 2 -4.36 69.10 42.87
C GLU A 2 -5.19 67.79 42.99
N ALA A 3 -4.71 66.77 42.29
CA ALA A 3 -4.73 65.34 42.63
C ALA A 3 -6.07 64.60 42.74
N ILE A 4 -6.53 64.11 41.60
CA ILE A 4 -7.29 62.84 41.47
C ILE A 4 -6.36 61.67 41.83
N VAL A 5 -6.35 61.27 43.10
CA VAL A 5 -5.99 59.92 43.51
C VAL A 5 -7.24 59.31 44.12
N SER A 6 -8.01 58.64 43.27
CA SER A 6 -9.07 57.74 43.73
C SER A 6 -8.48 56.33 43.72
N GLU A 7 -8.10 55.91 44.92
CA GLU A 7 -7.88 54.54 45.36
C GLU A 7 -8.89 53.57 44.73
N PRO A 8 -8.50 52.35 44.32
CA PRO A 8 -9.46 51.39 43.81
C PRO A 8 -10.39 50.99 44.97
N THR A 9 -11.62 51.48 44.95
CA THR A 9 -12.66 51.11 45.90
C THR A 9 -12.91 49.61 45.80
N GLN A 10 -12.41 48.89 46.80
CA GLN A 10 -12.64 47.48 47.01
C GLN A 10 -14.08 47.28 47.46
N GLY A 11 -14.89 46.79 46.52
CA GLY A 11 -16.14 46.08 46.77
C GLY A 11 -17.40 46.94 46.79
N GLN A 12 -18.18 46.91 45.72
CA GLN A 12 -19.64 46.80 45.84
C GLN A 12 -20.27 46.37 44.52
N ASP A 13 -20.28 45.06 44.33
CA ASP A 13 -21.33 44.23 43.75
C ASP A 13 -20.74 42.84 43.79
N SER A 14 -20.83 42.18 44.94
CA SER A 14 -20.42 40.79 45.08
C SER A 14 -21.43 39.92 44.33
N LYS A 15 -21.46 40.05 42.99
CA LYS A 15 -22.06 39.05 42.13
C LYS A 15 -21.37 37.74 42.49
N THR A 16 -22.17 36.81 42.97
CA THR A 16 -21.68 35.48 43.29
C THR A 16 -21.00 34.92 42.03
N ALA A 17 -19.95 34.10 42.15
CA ALA A 17 -19.27 33.54 40.97
C ALA A 17 -20.29 32.92 39.97
N THR A 18 -21.36 32.32 40.49
CA THR A 18 -22.49 31.78 39.73
C THR A 18 -23.24 32.84 38.91
N GLU A 19 -23.41 34.05 39.43
CA GLU A 19 -24.14 35.15 38.80
C GLU A 19 -23.30 35.82 37.71
N ALA A 20 -22.00 35.99 37.96
CA ALA A 20 -21.04 36.43 36.95
C ALA A 20 -20.94 35.42 35.79
N VAL A 21 -20.95 34.12 36.10
CA VAL A 21 -21.03 33.07 35.08
C VAL A 21 -22.36 33.15 34.32
N ALA A 22 -23.49 33.31 35.00
CA ALA A 22 -24.81 33.40 34.35
C ALA A 22 -24.97 34.60 33.40
N GLU A 23 -24.25 35.69 33.64
CA GLU A 23 -24.26 36.88 32.78
C GLU A 23 -23.41 36.72 31.51
N VAL A 24 -22.25 36.05 31.63
CA VAL A 24 -21.31 35.89 30.51
C VAL A 24 -21.59 34.61 29.71
N PHE A 25 -22.17 33.59 30.33
CA PHE A 25 -22.45 32.30 29.68
C PHE A 25 -23.36 32.42 28.44
N PRO A 26 -24.43 33.25 28.42
CA PRO A 26 -25.26 33.43 27.23
C PRO A 26 -24.54 34.13 26.06
N SER A 27 -23.52 34.95 26.34
CA SER A 27 -22.74 35.66 25.32
C SER A 27 -21.47 34.92 24.90
N SER A 28 -21.03 33.94 25.68
CA SER A 28 -19.81 33.17 25.42
C SER A 28 -20.00 32.20 24.27
N LYS A 29 -19.11 32.27 23.28
CA LYS A 29 -18.97 31.31 22.19
C LYS A 29 -17.92 30.22 22.47
N PHE A 30 -17.31 30.24 23.65
CA PHE A 30 -16.23 29.33 24.01
C PHE A 30 -16.59 27.86 23.75
N LEU A 31 -17.78 27.41 24.13
CA LEU A 31 -18.23 26.03 23.89
C LEU A 31 -18.44 25.72 22.40
N GLN A 32 -18.89 26.69 21.59
CA GLN A 32 -18.97 26.55 20.13
C GLN A 32 -17.56 26.46 19.53
N ASP A 33 -16.64 27.32 19.97
CA ASP A 33 -15.28 27.41 19.46
C ASP A 33 -14.44 26.16 19.79
N VAL A 34 -14.65 25.57 20.97
CA VAL A 34 -13.99 24.32 21.40
C VAL A 34 -14.78 23.06 21.04
N SER A 35 -15.83 23.19 20.22
CA SER A 35 -16.71 22.07 19.77
C SER A 35 -17.33 21.26 20.91
N LEU A 36 -17.44 21.84 22.11
CA LEU A 36 -18.10 21.25 23.28
C LEU A 36 -19.57 21.67 23.40
N GLU A 37 -20.07 22.55 22.52
CA GLU A 37 -21.49 22.87 22.48
C GLU A 37 -22.27 21.65 22.01
N THR A 38 -22.74 20.86 22.98
CA THR A 38 -23.76 19.86 22.75
C THR A 38 -25.07 20.60 22.53
N SER A 39 -25.29 21.11 21.30
CA SER A 39 -26.64 21.28 20.77
C SER A 39 -27.41 20.02 21.15
N ALA A 40 -28.53 20.16 21.86
CA ALA A 40 -29.41 19.08 22.27
C ALA A 40 -29.44 17.95 21.22
N PRO A 41 -29.33 16.67 21.62
CA PRO A 41 -29.00 15.59 20.71
C PRO A 41 -30.01 15.52 19.58
N LYS A 42 -29.65 16.07 18.42
CA LYS A 42 -30.27 15.69 17.16
C LYS A 42 -29.89 14.23 17.00
N LYS A 43 -30.90 13.34 17.10
CA LYS A 43 -30.83 11.87 17.10
C LYS A 43 -30.14 11.26 15.86
N SER A 44 -29.43 12.04 15.05
CA SER A 44 -28.84 11.63 13.77
C SER A 44 -27.33 11.39 13.80
N ALA A 45 -26.59 11.86 14.82
CA ALA A 45 -25.13 11.66 14.90
C ALA A 45 -24.71 10.17 15.01
N PRO A 46 -25.40 9.31 15.79
CA PRO A 46 -25.05 7.88 15.84
C PRO A 46 -25.34 7.16 14.52
N SER A 47 -26.41 7.56 13.82
CA SER A 47 -26.83 6.93 12.57
C SER A 47 -25.84 7.20 11.42
N ALA A 48 -25.33 8.42 11.31
CA ALA A 48 -24.33 8.76 10.30
C ALA A 48 -23.00 8.04 10.54
N LEU A 49 -22.57 7.92 11.80
CA LEU A 49 -21.38 7.16 12.16
C LEU A 49 -21.55 5.66 11.88
N CYS A 50 -22.70 5.06 12.21
CA CYS A 50 -22.97 3.66 11.88
C CYS A 50 -22.96 3.42 10.36
N ALA A 51 -23.54 4.32 9.56
CA ALA A 51 -23.53 4.19 8.11
C ALA A 51 -22.09 4.24 7.54
N ARG A 52 -21.25 5.14 8.07
CA ARG A 52 -19.84 5.24 7.65
C ARG A 52 -19.02 4.00 8.05
N VAL A 53 -19.27 3.43 9.23
CA VAL A 53 -18.62 2.19 9.66
C VAL A 53 -19.00 1.05 8.73
N GLN A 54 -20.28 0.91 8.40
CA GLN A 54 -20.75 -0.14 7.49
C GLN A 54 -20.13 0.00 6.09
N GLU A 55 -20.10 1.22 5.53
CA GLU A 55 -19.45 1.50 4.24
C GLU A 55 -17.96 1.10 4.25
N LEU A 56 -17.22 1.46 5.31
CA LEU A 56 -15.82 1.10 5.46
C LEU A 56 -15.62 -0.42 5.62
N GLU A 57 -16.51 -1.10 6.32
CA GLU A 57 -16.48 -2.56 6.45
C GLU A 57 -16.69 -3.25 5.10
N GLU A 58 -17.63 -2.75 4.28
CA GLU A 58 -17.88 -3.24 2.93
C GLU A 58 -16.67 -3.00 2.00
N GLU A 59 -16.05 -1.82 2.07
CA GLU A 59 -14.84 -1.49 1.30
C GLU A 59 -13.65 -2.39 1.68
N VAL A 60 -13.41 -2.58 2.98
CA VAL A 60 -12.36 -3.49 3.47
C VAL A 60 -12.62 -4.94 3.03
N GLN A 61 -13.88 -5.38 3.03
CA GLN A 61 -14.24 -6.72 2.57
C GLN A 61 -13.96 -6.88 1.08
N ALA A 62 -14.32 -5.88 0.26
CA ALA A 62 -14.06 -5.87 -1.18
C ALA A 62 -12.55 -5.90 -1.47
N GLU A 63 -11.78 -5.05 -0.79
CA GLU A 63 -10.32 -4.99 -0.99
C GLU A 63 -9.63 -6.29 -0.56
N ARG A 64 -10.11 -6.95 0.50
CA ARG A 64 -9.61 -8.29 0.89
C ARG A 64 -9.86 -9.33 -0.19
N GLN A 65 -11.04 -9.33 -0.80
CA GLN A 65 -11.37 -10.26 -1.88
C GLN A 65 -10.53 -10.00 -3.12
N GLU A 66 -10.36 -8.73 -3.49
CA GLU A 66 -9.50 -8.34 -4.62
C GLU A 66 -8.04 -8.73 -4.35
N SER A 67 -7.52 -8.45 -3.15
CA SER A 67 -6.17 -8.85 -2.76
C SER A 67 -5.97 -10.36 -2.83
N ALA A 68 -6.96 -11.16 -2.41
CA ALA A 68 -6.91 -12.62 -2.51
C ALA A 68 -6.91 -13.10 -3.97
N ALA A 69 -7.70 -12.46 -4.84
CA ALA A 69 -7.72 -12.76 -6.27
C ALA A 69 -6.38 -12.44 -6.94
N LEU A 70 -5.80 -11.26 -6.64
CA LEU A 70 -4.49 -10.85 -7.15
C LEU A 70 -3.38 -11.80 -6.68
N ARG A 71 -3.40 -12.23 -5.41
CA ARG A 71 -2.44 -13.22 -4.89
C ARG A 71 -2.52 -14.54 -5.65
N SER A 72 -3.73 -15.04 -5.90
CA SER A 72 -3.95 -16.25 -6.70
C SER A 72 -3.42 -16.11 -8.13
N GLN A 73 -3.61 -14.93 -8.73
CA GLN A 73 -3.10 -14.65 -10.08
C GLN A 73 -1.56 -14.62 -10.12
N ILE A 74 -0.92 -14.01 -9.11
CA ILE A 74 0.54 -13.98 -8.98
C ILE A 74 1.09 -15.39 -8.83
N GLU A 75 0.50 -16.23 -7.98
CA GLU A 75 0.92 -17.62 -7.79
C GLU A 75 0.80 -18.42 -9.10
N TYR A 76 -0.32 -18.26 -9.82
CA TYR A 76 -0.49 -18.87 -11.13
C TYR A 76 0.59 -18.43 -12.13
N GLN A 77 0.90 -17.13 -12.19
CA GLN A 77 1.93 -16.61 -13.07
C GLN A 77 3.34 -17.09 -12.69
N GLN A 78 3.65 -17.20 -11.39
CA GLN A 78 4.90 -17.75 -10.89
C GLN A 78 5.08 -19.21 -11.34
N ASN A 79 4.05 -20.03 -11.19
CA ASN A 79 4.06 -21.42 -11.64
C ASN A 79 4.28 -21.55 -13.15
N GLN A 80 3.68 -20.66 -13.95
CA GLN A 80 3.89 -20.62 -15.39
C GLN A 80 5.33 -20.23 -15.75
N LEU A 81 5.90 -19.24 -15.05
CA LEU A 81 7.29 -18.83 -15.26
C LEU A 81 8.28 -19.95 -14.90
N GLU A 82 8.05 -20.68 -13.81
CA GLU A 82 8.88 -21.82 -13.43
C GLU A 82 8.82 -22.93 -14.48
N SER A 83 7.62 -23.25 -14.97
CA SER A 83 7.42 -24.22 -16.07
C SER A 83 8.15 -23.81 -17.35
N LEU A 84 8.06 -22.54 -17.74
CA LEU A 84 8.77 -22.01 -18.92
C LEU A 84 10.28 -22.04 -18.71
N THR A 85 10.77 -21.67 -17.54
CA THR A 85 12.20 -21.71 -17.20
C THR A 85 12.74 -23.13 -17.30
N SER A 86 12.01 -24.12 -16.76
CA SER A 86 12.37 -25.54 -16.89
C SER A 86 12.44 -26.00 -18.35
N LYS A 87 11.49 -25.56 -19.19
CA LYS A 87 11.51 -25.87 -20.63
C LYS A 87 12.71 -25.23 -21.33
N ILE A 88 13.02 -23.97 -21.03
CA ILE A 88 14.18 -23.27 -21.60
C ILE A 88 15.48 -24.01 -21.27
N GLU A 89 15.69 -24.41 -20.01
CA GLU A 89 16.89 -25.15 -19.61
C GLU A 89 16.98 -26.52 -20.31
N LYS A 90 15.87 -27.24 -20.47
CA LYS A 90 15.83 -28.49 -21.25
C LYS A 90 16.17 -28.28 -22.73
N THR A 91 15.64 -27.23 -23.35
CA THR A 91 15.93 -26.89 -24.74
C THR A 91 17.37 -26.45 -24.92
N LYS A 92 17.92 -25.67 -23.98
CA LYS A 92 19.31 -25.22 -23.98
C LYS A 92 20.27 -26.41 -23.88
N THR A 93 20.03 -27.32 -22.94
CA THR A 93 20.85 -28.53 -22.79
C THR A 93 20.76 -29.45 -24.01
N THR A 94 19.57 -29.59 -24.61
CA THR A 94 19.40 -30.36 -25.85
C THR A 94 20.15 -29.73 -27.02
N ASN A 95 20.02 -28.41 -27.22
CA ASN A 95 20.77 -27.69 -28.25
C ASN A 95 22.29 -27.82 -28.06
N GLN A 96 22.78 -27.72 -26.83
CA GLN A 96 24.21 -27.86 -26.54
C GLN A 96 24.72 -29.26 -26.93
N LYS A 97 23.96 -30.32 -26.62
CA LYS A 97 24.31 -31.69 -27.04
C LYS A 97 24.32 -31.84 -28.57
N GLN A 98 23.28 -31.34 -29.23
CA GLN A 98 23.21 -31.38 -30.69
C GLN A 98 24.37 -30.62 -31.34
N HIS A 99 24.76 -29.48 -30.78
CA HIS A 99 25.91 -28.73 -31.27
C HIS A 99 27.23 -29.50 -31.11
N GLN A 100 27.44 -30.13 -29.94
CA GLN A 100 28.60 -31.01 -29.72
C GLN A 100 28.63 -32.21 -30.68
N GLU A 101 27.48 -32.84 -30.94
CA GLU A 101 27.38 -33.94 -31.90
C GLU A 101 27.72 -33.49 -33.33
N LEU A 102 27.25 -32.31 -33.76
CA LEU A 102 27.60 -31.74 -35.06
C LEU A 102 29.10 -31.44 -35.19
N ASP A 103 29.71 -30.87 -34.16
CA ASP A 103 31.16 -30.60 -34.15
C ASP A 103 31.97 -31.89 -34.24
N ASN A 104 31.57 -32.92 -33.48
CA ASN A 104 32.23 -34.24 -33.52
C ASN A 104 32.10 -34.91 -34.89
N LEU A 105 30.91 -34.84 -35.51
CA LEU A 105 30.68 -35.39 -36.85
C LEU A 105 31.56 -34.68 -37.89
N LYS A 106 31.61 -33.34 -37.83
CA LYS A 106 32.45 -32.55 -38.72
C LYS A 106 33.93 -32.91 -38.58
N GLN A 107 34.43 -33.01 -37.35
CA GLN A 107 35.81 -33.41 -37.11
C GLN A 107 36.09 -34.84 -37.62
N GLY A 108 35.14 -35.76 -37.47
CA GLY A 108 35.20 -37.11 -38.02
C GLY A 108 35.28 -37.12 -39.55
N GLU A 109 34.48 -36.30 -40.22
CA GLU A 109 34.48 -36.14 -41.68
C GLU A 109 35.80 -35.55 -42.20
N GLU A 110 36.32 -34.51 -41.55
CA GLU A 110 37.62 -33.90 -41.85
C GLU A 110 38.75 -34.92 -41.69
N THR A 111 38.73 -35.71 -40.62
CA THR A 111 39.72 -36.76 -40.36
C THR A 111 39.64 -37.86 -41.42
N ASN A 112 38.43 -38.32 -41.76
CA ASN A 112 38.23 -39.34 -42.78
C ASN A 112 38.71 -38.87 -44.16
N SER A 113 38.37 -37.63 -44.53
CA SER A 113 38.84 -37.00 -45.77
C SER A 113 40.36 -36.95 -45.87
N LEU A 114 41.03 -36.59 -44.77
CA LEU A 114 42.49 -36.55 -44.68
C LEU A 114 43.12 -37.95 -44.80
N CYS A 115 42.55 -38.95 -44.13
CA CYS A 115 42.98 -40.34 -44.25
C CYS A 115 42.84 -40.88 -45.69
N HIS A 116 41.74 -40.56 -46.37
CA HIS A 116 41.52 -40.93 -47.77
C HIS A 116 42.59 -40.30 -48.67
N LEU A 117 42.85 -38.99 -48.52
CA LEU A 117 43.86 -38.28 -49.32
C LEU A 117 45.27 -38.87 -49.14
N LEU A 118 45.66 -39.17 -47.89
CA LEU A 118 46.96 -39.79 -47.60
C LEU A 118 47.09 -41.21 -48.17
N SER A 119 45.98 -41.95 -48.28
CA SER A 119 45.97 -43.30 -48.83
C SER A 119 46.15 -43.29 -50.35
N VAL A 120 45.49 -42.36 -51.05
CA VAL A 120 45.62 -42.19 -52.51
C VAL A 120 47.03 -41.75 -52.92
N ASN A 121 47.72 -40.95 -52.11
CA ASN A 121 49.08 -40.49 -52.42
C ASN A 121 50.18 -41.55 -52.17
N LYS A 122 49.85 -42.74 -51.70
CA LYS A 122 50.81 -43.84 -51.44
C LYS A 122 50.83 -44.92 -52.53
N GLU A 123 49.88 -44.91 -53.46
CA GLU A 123 49.90 -45.70 -54.71
C GLU A 123 50.68 -44.97 -55.80
#